data_AF-A0A182UKE2-F1
#
_entry.id   AF-A0A182UKE2-F1
#
_cell.length_a   1.000
_cell.length_b   1.000
_cell.length_c   1.000
_cell.angle_alpha   90.00
_cell.angle_beta   90.00
_cell.angle_gamma   90.00
#
_symmetry.space_group_name_H-M   'P 1'
#
loop_
_entity.id
_entity.type
_entity.pdbx_description
1 polymer ?
#
loop_
_entity_poly.entity_id
_entity_poly.type
_entity_poly.pdbx_seq_one_letter_code
_entity_poly.pdbx_strand_id
1 'polypeptide(L)'
;MADQQQYFLKWNDFQTNMVTSFRHLRNEKSFTDVTLACEGQTCKAHKMVLSACSPYFKSLLEENPSKHPIIILKDVSYNHLQAILEFMYAGEVNVSQEQLPTFLKTADRLKVKGLAETPTNIKREG
;
A
#
# COMPACT_ATOMS: atom_id res chain seq x y z
N MET A 1 18.38 -10.36 -45.72
CA MET A 1 17.72 -10.36 -44.40
C MET A 1 17.60 -8.91 -44.00
N ALA A 2 16.38 -8.38 -43.93
CA ALA A 2 16.18 -6.98 -43.57
C ALA A 2 16.66 -6.76 -42.14
N ASP A 3 17.54 -5.79 -41.96
CA ASP A 3 18.12 -5.40 -40.68
C ASP A 3 16.97 -5.02 -39.73
N GLN A 4 16.73 -5.83 -38.70
CA GLN A 4 15.67 -5.56 -37.72
C GLN A 4 16.17 -4.52 -36.72
N GLN A 5 16.15 -3.26 -37.14
CA GLN A 5 16.54 -2.14 -36.30
C GLN A 5 15.55 -1.99 -35.13
N GLN A 6 16.07 -2.02 -33.90
CA GLN A 6 15.29 -1.83 -32.68
C GLN A 6 15.54 -0.43 -32.10
N TYR A 7 14.47 0.20 -31.58
CA TYR A 7 14.53 1.51 -30.93
C TYR A 7 14.10 1.38 -29.46
N PHE A 8 14.84 2.05 -28.58
CA PHE A 8 14.51 2.15 -27.17
C PHE A 8 13.85 3.51 -26.89
N LEU A 9 12.58 3.48 -26.48
CA LEU A 9 11.83 4.67 -26.10
C LEU A 9 11.64 4.67 -24.58
N LYS A 10 11.97 5.80 -23.94
CA LYS A 10 11.80 5.99 -22.51
C LYS A 10 10.95 7.23 -22.25
N TRP A 11 9.87 7.05 -21.51
CA TRP A 11 9.17 8.18 -20.91
C TRP A 11 9.83 8.49 -19.56
N ASN A 12 10.63 9.55 -19.51
CA ASN A 12 11.47 9.87 -18.36
C ASN A 12 10.67 10.05 -17.06
N ASP A 13 9.48 10.62 -17.14
CA ASP A 13 8.63 10.91 -15.98
C ASP A 13 7.59 9.83 -15.68
N PHE A 14 7.66 8.66 -16.35
CA PHE A 14 6.65 7.61 -16.23
C PHE A 14 6.37 7.22 -14.77
N GLN A 15 7.42 7.01 -13.97
CA GLN A 15 7.28 6.60 -12.56
C GLN A 15 6.54 7.67 -11.74
N THR A 16 6.98 8.92 -11.82
CA THR A 16 6.35 10.05 -11.13
C THR A 16 4.90 10.24 -11.59
N ASN A 17 4.64 10.16 -12.89
CA ASN A 17 3.30 10.28 -13.45
C ASN A 17 2.37 9.17 -12.94
N MET A 18 2.86 7.93 -12.85
CA MET A 18 2.09 6.81 -12.33
C MET A 18 1.73 6.98 -10.84
N VAL A 19 2.71 7.37 -10.01
CA VAL A 19 2.48 7.62 -8.57
C VAL A 19 1.45 8.73 -8.37
N THR A 20 1.61 9.85 -9.07
CA THR A 20 0.68 10.99 -9.02
C THR A 20 -0.72 10.58 -9.50
N SER A 21 -0.81 9.81 -10.58
CA SER A 21 -2.10 9.31 -11.10
C SER A 21 -2.83 8.44 -10.08
N PHE A 22 -2.16 7.48 -9.44
CA PHE A 22 -2.79 6.64 -8.42
C PHE A 22 -3.21 7.42 -7.18
N ARG A 23 -2.44 8.46 -6.80
CA ARG A 23 -2.83 9.40 -5.74
C ARG A 23 -4.13 10.14 -6.08
N HIS A 24 -4.26 10.63 -7.32
CA HIS A 24 -5.49 11.26 -7.80
C HIS A 24 -6.68 10.29 -7.78
N LEU A 25 -6.51 9.08 -8.32
CA LEU A 25 -7.56 8.05 -8.31
C LEU A 25 -8.06 7.74 -6.89
N ARG A 26 -7.14 7.66 -5.91
CA ARG A 26 -7.51 7.50 -4.50
C ARG A 26 -8.36 8.67 -4.00
N ASN A 27 -7.91 9.91 -4.24
CA ASN A 27 -8.56 11.11 -3.73
C ASN A 27 -9.99 11.25 -4.29
N GLU A 28 -10.17 10.94 -5.57
CA GLU A 28 -11.47 10.93 -6.25
C GLU A 28 -12.31 9.70 -5.93
N LYS A 29 -11.73 8.68 -5.27
CA LYS A 29 -12.33 7.37 -5.01
C LYS A 29 -12.71 6.61 -6.29
N SER A 30 -12.11 6.98 -7.42
CA SER A 30 -12.29 6.39 -8.74
C SER A 30 -11.72 4.97 -8.79
N PHE A 31 -12.48 4.01 -9.30
CA PHE A 31 -12.10 2.59 -9.41
C PHE A 31 -11.75 1.88 -8.10
N THR A 32 -12.11 2.47 -6.95
CA THR A 32 -11.97 1.80 -5.66
C THR A 32 -12.84 0.55 -5.61
N ASP A 33 -12.24 -0.57 -5.21
CA ASP A 33 -12.82 -1.90 -5.27
C ASP A 33 -12.72 -2.65 -3.94
N VAL A 34 -12.29 -1.97 -2.87
CA VAL A 34 -12.26 -2.47 -1.49
C VAL A 34 -12.55 -1.33 -0.51
N THR A 35 -13.20 -1.67 0.61
CA THR A 35 -13.41 -0.76 1.74
C THR A 35 -12.68 -1.29 2.96
N LEU A 36 -11.89 -0.44 3.61
CA LEU A 36 -11.29 -0.71 4.93
C LEU A 36 -12.13 0.02 5.99
N ALA A 37 -12.49 -0.66 7.06
CA ALA A 37 -13.29 -0.10 8.14
C ALA A 37 -12.56 -0.22 9.48
N CYS A 38 -12.49 0.88 10.24
CA CYS A 38 -11.92 0.92 11.59
C CYS A 38 -12.57 2.06 12.40
N GLU A 39 -12.72 1.90 13.71
CA GLU A 39 -13.28 2.92 14.62
C GLU A 39 -14.63 3.51 14.14
N GLY A 40 -15.49 2.69 13.52
CA GLY A 40 -16.78 3.14 12.97
C GLY A 40 -16.67 3.99 11.70
N GLN A 41 -15.46 4.22 11.20
CA GLN A 41 -15.18 4.96 9.97
C GLN A 41 -14.71 4.03 8.84
N THR A 42 -14.74 4.53 7.60
CA THR A 42 -14.40 3.73 6.42
C THR A 42 -13.53 4.49 5.42
N CYS A 43 -12.59 3.79 4.80
CA CYS A 43 -11.75 4.26 3.71
C CYS A 43 -11.97 3.38 2.46
N LYS A 44 -12.21 3.99 1.30
CA LYS A 44 -12.18 3.27 0.01
C LYS A 44 -10.74 3.22 -0.50
N ALA A 45 -10.34 2.10 -1.10
CA ALA A 45 -9.00 1.89 -1.64
C ALA A 45 -9.02 0.96 -2.87
N HIS A 46 -7.84 0.69 -3.43
CA HIS A 46 -7.63 -0.25 -4.54
C HIS A 46 -6.99 -1.54 -4.03
N LYS A 47 -7.58 -2.70 -4.30
CA LYS A 47 -7.01 -4.02 -3.99
C LYS A 47 -5.60 -4.14 -4.53
N MET A 48 -5.38 -3.69 -5.76
CA MET A 48 -4.06 -3.75 -6.41
C MET A 48 -2.98 -3.04 -5.56
N VAL A 49 -3.27 -1.84 -5.07
CA VAL A 49 -2.30 -1.06 -4.26
C VAL A 49 -2.10 -1.73 -2.90
N LEU A 50 -3.18 -2.15 -2.23
CA LEU A 50 -3.08 -2.87 -0.95
C LEU A 50 -2.22 -4.14 -1.09
N SER A 51 -2.48 -4.97 -2.11
CA SER A 51 -1.74 -6.21 -2.37
C SER A 51 -0.29 -5.97 -2.77
N ALA A 52 -0.01 -4.90 -3.52
CA ALA A 52 1.36 -4.54 -3.89
C ALA A 52 2.19 -4.12 -2.67
N CYS A 53 1.57 -3.41 -1.72
CA CYS A 53 2.24 -2.84 -0.56
C CYS A 53 2.18 -3.71 0.71
N SER A 54 1.32 -4.74 0.76
CA SER A 54 1.14 -5.58 1.95
C SER A 54 0.87 -7.04 1.58
N PRO A 55 1.77 -7.98 1.94
CA PRO A 55 1.51 -9.40 1.82
C PRO A 55 0.27 -9.85 2.63
N TYR A 56 -0.02 -9.20 3.75
CA TYR A 56 -1.23 -9.47 4.54
C TYR A 56 -2.50 -9.19 3.73
N PHE A 57 -2.62 -7.99 3.15
CA PHE A 57 -3.78 -7.67 2.32
C PHE A 57 -3.83 -8.52 1.05
N LYS A 58 -2.66 -8.81 0.45
CA LYS A 58 -2.59 -9.70 -0.70
C LYS A 58 -3.21 -11.07 -0.41
N SER A 59 -2.71 -11.78 0.61
CA SER A 59 -3.23 -13.10 0.99
C SER A 59 -4.71 -13.04 1.34
N LEU A 60 -5.12 -12.05 2.15
CA LEU A 60 -6.51 -11.88 2.56
C LEU A 60 -7.47 -11.71 1.37
N LEU A 61 -7.10 -10.88 0.40
CA LEU A 61 -7.92 -10.58 -0.78
C LEU A 61 -7.94 -11.72 -1.81
N GLU A 62 -6.84 -12.48 -1.94
CA GLU A 62 -6.76 -13.66 -2.81
C GLU A 62 -7.56 -14.84 -2.23
N GLU A 63 -7.49 -15.06 -0.91
CA GLU A 63 -8.24 -16.13 -0.22
C GLU A 63 -9.74 -15.86 -0.16
N ASN A 64 -10.17 -14.60 -0.23
CA ASN A 64 -11.56 -14.18 -0.09
C ASN A 64 -12.02 -13.35 -1.28
N PRO A 65 -12.15 -13.95 -2.47
CA PRO A 65 -12.51 -13.23 -3.69
C PRO A 65 -13.92 -12.65 -3.56
N SER A 66 -14.00 -11.32 -3.67
CA SER A 66 -15.25 -10.56 -3.66
C SER A 66 -15.12 -9.36 -4.59
N LYS A 67 -16.24 -8.94 -5.20
CA LYS A 67 -16.27 -7.74 -6.06
C LYS A 67 -15.84 -6.50 -5.27
N HIS A 68 -16.36 -6.34 -4.05
CA HIS A 68 -16.05 -5.20 -3.18
C HIS A 68 -16.03 -5.61 -1.70
N PRO A 69 -14.95 -6.25 -1.21
CA PRO A 69 -14.86 -6.67 0.18
C PRO A 69 -14.80 -5.48 1.13
N ILE A 70 -15.38 -5.66 2.32
CA ILE A 70 -15.24 -4.74 3.45
C ILE A 70 -14.34 -5.43 4.48
N ILE A 71 -13.13 -4.91 4.68
CA ILE A 71 -12.16 -5.45 5.63
C ILE A 71 -12.23 -4.63 6.92
N ILE A 72 -12.60 -5.27 8.01
CA ILE A 72 -12.72 -4.64 9.32
C ILE A 72 -11.40 -4.80 10.06
N LEU A 73 -10.74 -3.68 10.34
CA LEU A 73 -9.46 -3.62 11.04
C LEU A 73 -9.71 -3.28 12.51
N LYS A 74 -9.55 -4.30 13.38
CA LYS A 74 -9.64 -4.12 14.83
C LYS A 74 -8.37 -3.48 15.38
N ASP A 75 -8.52 -2.63 16.39
CA ASP A 75 -7.43 -1.95 17.09
C ASP A 75 -6.49 -1.16 16.16
N VAL A 76 -7.01 -0.66 15.04
CA VAL A 76 -6.35 0.30 14.15
C VAL A 76 -7.06 1.63 14.33
N SER A 77 -6.32 2.69 14.68
CA SER A 77 -6.92 4.03 14.67
C SER A 77 -7.14 4.52 13.25
N TYR A 78 -8.20 5.29 13.04
CA TYR A 78 -8.50 5.85 11.73
C TYR A 78 -7.37 6.73 11.19
N ASN A 79 -6.70 7.47 12.08
CA ASN A 79 -5.54 8.30 11.72
C ASN A 79 -4.37 7.43 11.22
N HIS A 80 -4.07 6.31 11.89
CA HIS A 80 -3.04 5.39 11.39
C HIS A 80 -3.45 4.74 10.08
N LEU A 81 -4.73 4.36 9.89
CA LEU A 81 -5.19 3.82 8.61
C LEU A 81 -4.99 4.82 7.46
N GLN A 82 -5.34 6.09 7.67
CA GLN A 82 -5.14 7.14 6.68
C GLN A 82 -3.65 7.34 6.34
N ALA A 83 -2.80 7.39 7.36
CA ALA A 83 -1.35 7.52 7.20
C ALA A 83 -0.72 6.31 6.48
N ILE A 84 -1.18 5.08 6.78
CA ILE A 84 -0.74 3.87 6.09
C ILE A 84 -1.13 3.92 4.62
N LEU A 85 -2.38 4.28 4.32
CA LEU A 85 -2.82 4.43 2.94
C LEU A 85 -2.05 5.55 2.23
N GLU A 86 -1.74 6.66 2.90
CA GLU A 86 -0.87 7.72 2.36
C GLU A 86 0.49 7.17 1.97
N PHE A 87 1.16 6.49 2.90
CA PHE A 87 2.43 5.82 2.62
C PHE A 87 2.34 4.84 1.44
N MET A 88 1.28 4.02 1.35
CA MET A 88 1.10 3.07 0.25
C MET A 88 0.95 3.74 -1.13
N TYR A 89 0.30 4.90 -1.21
CA TYR A 89 0.04 5.60 -2.47
C TYR A 89 1.09 6.65 -2.82
N ALA A 90 1.81 7.17 -1.84
CA ALA A 90 2.80 8.22 -2.01
C ALA A 90 4.25 7.73 -1.90
N GLY A 91 4.49 6.59 -1.24
CA GLY A 91 5.82 6.14 -0.84
C GLY A 91 6.36 6.82 0.42
N GLU A 92 5.64 7.80 0.97
CA GLU A 92 6.05 8.62 2.11
C GLU A 92 4.83 9.08 2.92
N VAL A 93 5.04 9.41 4.20
CA VAL A 93 4.01 9.98 5.08
C VAL A 93 4.67 10.76 6.22
N ASN A 94 4.00 11.81 6.68
CA ASN A 94 4.42 12.55 7.87
C ASN A 94 3.69 12.02 9.11
N VAL A 95 4.44 11.63 10.14
CA VAL A 95 3.90 11.14 11.42
C VAL A 95 4.61 11.87 12.55
N SER A 96 3.87 12.30 13.58
CA SER A 96 4.47 12.96 14.74
C SER A 96 5.31 11.98 15.56
N GLN A 97 6.32 12.49 16.27
CA GLN A 97 7.20 11.68 17.13
C GLN A 97 6.41 10.85 18.15
N GLU A 98 5.32 11.41 18.68
CA GLU A 98 4.44 10.73 19.64
C GLU A 98 3.69 9.54 19.02
N GLN A 99 3.23 9.68 17.77
CA GLN A 99 2.44 8.65 17.08
C GLN A 99 3.31 7.59 16.39
N LEU A 100 4.60 7.86 16.18
CA LEU A 100 5.49 7.00 15.41
C LEU A 100 5.54 5.55 15.92
N PRO A 101 5.70 5.25 17.22
CA PRO A 101 5.76 3.86 17.70
C PRO A 101 4.47 3.08 17.40
N THR A 102 3.31 3.71 17.60
CA THR A 102 2.00 3.08 17.38
C THR A 102 1.65 2.95 15.90
N PHE A 103 2.11 3.90 15.08
CA PHE A 103 2.03 3.83 13.63
C PHE A 103 2.85 2.64 13.09
N LEU A 104 4.11 2.50 13.52
CA LEU A 104 4.97 1.39 13.10
C LEU A 104 4.42 0.03 13.53
N LYS A 105 3.88 -0.08 14.75
CA LYS A 105 3.18 -1.30 15.20
C LYS A 105 1.98 -1.65 14.31
N THR A 106 1.26 -0.64 13.84
CA THR A 106 0.14 -0.84 12.90
C THR A 106 0.65 -1.29 11.54
N ALA A 107 1.71 -0.66 11.03
CA ALA A 107 2.36 -1.03 9.77
C ALA A 107 2.87 -2.48 9.79
N ASP A 108 3.47 -2.90 10.90
CA ASP A 108 3.99 -4.25 11.11
C ASP A 108 2.86 -5.29 11.11
N ARG A 109 1.79 -5.06 11.87
CA ARG A 109 0.61 -5.94 11.88
C ARG A 109 -0.01 -6.09 10.49
N LEU A 110 -0.07 -4.99 9.73
CA LEU A 110 -0.57 -4.98 8.36
C LEU A 110 0.50 -5.41 7.34
N LYS A 111 1.69 -5.81 7.78
CA LYS A 111 2.83 -6.24 6.95
C LYS A 111 3.14 -5.26 5.82
N VAL A 112 3.11 -3.96 6.09
CA VAL A 112 3.35 -2.93 5.07
C VAL A 112 4.83 -2.93 4.67
N LYS A 113 5.11 -3.18 3.40
CA LYS A 113 6.48 -3.19 2.85
C LYS A 113 7.16 -1.84 3.09
N GLY A 114 8.43 -1.88 3.48
CA GLY A 114 9.23 -0.68 3.79
C GLY A 114 9.01 -0.11 5.19
N LEU A 115 8.00 -0.59 5.93
CA LEU A 115 7.72 -0.17 7.32
C LEU A 115 7.65 -1.34 8.32
N ALA A 116 7.18 -2.51 7.88
CA ALA A 116 7.19 -3.73 8.67
C ALA A 116 8.59 -4.33 8.70
N GLU A 117 9.02 -4.84 9.87
CA GLU A 117 10.29 -5.54 9.97
C GLU A 117 10.22 -6.80 9.09
N THR A 118 11.15 -6.92 8.14
CA THR A 118 11.38 -8.23 7.52
C THR A 118 12.13 -9.04 8.57
N PRO A 119 11.71 -10.28 8.93
CA PRO A 119 12.54 -11.13 9.77
C PRO A 119 13.88 -11.29 9.06
N THR A 120 14.87 -10.54 9.54
CA THR A 120 16.25 -10.68 9.11
C THR A 120 16.65 -12.06 9.62
N ASN A 121 16.76 -13.02 8.71
CA ASN A 121 17.55 -14.22 8.98
C ASN A 121 18.99 -13.73 9.18
N ILE A 122 19.30 -13.37 10.42
CA ILE A 122 20.65 -13.12 10.89
C ILE A 122 21.39 -14.44 10.79
N LYS A 123 22.00 -14.70 9.63
CA LYS A 123 23.22 -15.51 9.59
C LYS A 123 24.34 -14.64 10.13
N ARG A 124 24.54 -14.69 11.46
CA ARG A 124 25.85 -14.44 12.06
C ARG A 124 26.67 -15.69 11.78
N GLU A 125 27.34 -15.72 10.64
CA GLU A 125 28.50 -16.59 10.45
C GLU A 125 29.72 -15.75 10.85
N GLY A 126 30.46 -16.28 11.82
CA GLY A 126 31.62 -15.63 12.45
C GLY A 126 32.93 -15.86 11.72
#